data_AF-A0A0M2SJ57-F1
#
_entry.id   AF-A0A0M2SJ57-F1
#
_cell.length_a   1.000
_cell.length_b   1.000
_cell.length_c   1.000
_cell.angle_alpha   90.00
_cell.angle_beta   90.00
_cell.angle_gamma   90.00
#
_symmetry.space_group_name_H-M   'P 1'
#
loop_
_entity.id
_entity.type
_entity.pdbx_description
1 polymer ?
#
loop_
_entity_poly.entity_id
_entity_poly.type
_entity_poly.pdbx_seq_one_letter_code
_entity_poly.pdbx_strand_id
1 'polypeptide(L)'
;MKLQSLENSAIRLLMFNQYKIMSLLGRNDEGDSYDYYQDIIVNGIEKKYPVLLESISFGGAGVPIKVSEDVELILEIFCKIQGSIRKLDDEIQRDIKKEYHIYFDGFDAGNNIEQPYYTYYEFLNKYKEGKLPQKGNGESGLTLHHYNQMMNSYMKHGSDETLDEDKIRSICIRKGEEAGVSEAILVDFTDPGTSLPLQLVKEDKTYHLEPKQADTE
;
A
#
# COMPACT_ATOMS: atom_id res chain seq x y z
N MET A 1 -9.05 16.54 -9.19
CA MET A 1 -9.85 17.60 -9.86
C MET A 1 -10.41 17.00 -11.15
N LYS A 2 -11.74 16.97 -11.35
CA LYS A 2 -12.35 16.31 -12.53
C LYS A 2 -12.22 17.20 -13.77
N LEU A 3 -12.08 16.63 -14.97
CA LEU A 3 -11.97 17.37 -16.24
C LEU A 3 -13.12 18.40 -16.42
N GLN A 4 -14.33 18.04 -15.98
CA GLN A 4 -15.53 18.91 -15.95
C GLN A 4 -15.35 20.22 -15.17
N SER A 5 -14.38 20.30 -14.25
CA SER A 5 -14.11 21.53 -13.49
C SER A 5 -13.41 22.61 -14.33
N LEU A 6 -12.72 22.24 -15.42
CA LEU A 6 -12.05 23.19 -16.32
C LEU A 6 -12.97 23.79 -17.39
N GLU A 7 -14.21 23.31 -17.50
CA GLU A 7 -15.26 23.98 -18.27
C GLU A 7 -15.67 25.31 -17.59
N ASN A 8 -15.52 25.39 -16.25
CA ASN A 8 -15.79 26.59 -15.47
C ASN A 8 -14.72 27.67 -15.72
N SER A 9 -15.14 28.81 -16.26
CA SER A 9 -14.27 29.95 -16.58
C SER A 9 -13.53 30.52 -15.36
N ALA A 10 -14.12 30.49 -14.17
CA ALA A 10 -13.47 30.97 -12.94
C ALA A 10 -12.31 30.06 -12.52
N ILE A 11 -12.45 28.74 -12.71
CA ILE A 11 -11.40 27.76 -12.42
C ILE A 11 -10.25 27.92 -13.41
N ARG A 12 -10.55 28.13 -14.70
CA ARG A 12 -9.54 28.45 -15.71
C ARG A 12 -8.78 29.72 -15.38
N LEU A 13 -9.47 30.79 -14.97
CA LEU A 13 -8.84 32.03 -14.55
C LEU A 13 -7.92 31.84 -13.33
N LEU A 14 -8.36 31.03 -12.35
CA LEU A 14 -7.56 30.72 -11.17
C LEU A 14 -6.27 29.94 -11.53
N MET A 15 -6.36 28.94 -12.40
CA MET A 15 -5.19 28.19 -12.87
C MET A 15 -4.26 29.05 -13.73
N PHE A 16 -4.80 29.90 -14.59
CA PHE A 16 -4.02 30.86 -15.37
C PHE A 16 -3.20 31.77 -14.44
N ASN A 17 -3.85 32.33 -13.42
CA ASN A 17 -3.18 33.19 -12.45
C ASN A 17 -2.09 32.44 -11.67
N GLN A 18 -2.33 31.17 -11.29
CA GLN A 18 -1.33 30.35 -10.61
C GLN A 18 -0.10 30.10 -11.49
N TYR A 19 -0.27 29.69 -12.74
CA TYR A 19 0.86 29.51 -13.65
C TYR A 19 1.57 30.83 -13.97
N LYS A 20 0.84 31.95 -14.00
CA LYS A 20 1.44 33.27 -14.16
C LYS A 20 2.30 33.67 -12.95
N ILE A 21 1.84 33.36 -11.74
CA ILE A 21 2.63 33.58 -10.53
C ILE A 21 3.87 32.67 -10.55
N MET A 22 3.73 31.40 -10.90
CA MET A 22 4.85 30.45 -10.98
C MET A 22 5.88 30.86 -12.03
N SER A 23 5.47 31.34 -13.20
CA SER A 23 6.40 31.87 -14.22
C SER A 23 7.15 33.11 -13.77
N LEU A 24 6.56 33.93 -12.89
CA LEU A 24 7.22 35.09 -12.29
C LEU A 24 8.17 34.72 -11.13
N LEU A 25 7.91 33.61 -10.44
CA LEU A 25 8.73 33.13 -9.31
C LEU A 25 9.88 32.21 -9.75
N GLY A 26 9.74 31.52 -10.87
CA GLY A 26 10.73 30.57 -11.38
C GLY A 26 12.04 31.24 -11.83
N ARG A 27 13.17 30.84 -11.24
CA ARG A 27 14.51 31.22 -11.69
C ARG A 27 15.10 30.10 -12.55
N ASN A 28 14.97 30.26 -13.87
CA ASN A 28 15.59 29.48 -14.95
C ASN A 28 15.11 28.01 -15.09
N ASP A 29 14.88 27.63 -16.35
CA ASP A 29 14.50 26.32 -16.90
C ASP A 29 13.05 25.82 -16.72
N GLU A 30 12.25 26.36 -15.79
CA GLU A 30 10.81 26.00 -15.68
C GLU A 30 9.85 27.01 -16.35
N GLY A 31 10.34 28.20 -16.71
CA GLY A 31 9.51 29.28 -17.28
C GLY A 31 8.77 28.88 -18.57
N ASP A 32 9.45 28.15 -19.46
CA ASP A 32 8.89 27.69 -20.74
C ASP A 32 7.74 26.68 -20.55
N SER A 33 7.73 25.95 -19.44
CA SER A 33 6.66 25.00 -19.09
C SER A 33 5.38 25.74 -18.67
N TYR A 34 5.51 26.84 -17.93
CA TYR A 34 4.37 27.61 -17.44
C TYR A 34 3.68 28.44 -18.52
N ASP A 35 4.41 28.93 -19.52
CA ASP A 35 3.83 29.63 -20.67
C ASP A 35 3.04 28.66 -21.58
N TYR A 36 3.54 27.44 -21.77
CA TYR A 36 2.80 26.36 -22.44
C TYR A 36 1.46 26.06 -21.74
N TYR A 37 1.44 26.01 -20.40
CA TYR A 37 0.20 25.81 -19.64
C TYR A 37 -0.76 27.00 -19.71
N GLN A 38 -0.23 28.24 -19.66
CA GLN A 38 -1.03 29.45 -19.85
C GLN A 38 -1.71 29.47 -21.22
N ASP A 39 -0.99 29.09 -22.29
CA ASP A 39 -1.53 29.04 -23.64
C ASP A 39 -2.68 28.03 -23.79
N ILE A 40 -2.57 26.85 -23.16
CA ILE A 40 -3.66 25.86 -23.14
C ILE A 40 -4.92 26.46 -22.52
N ILE A 41 -4.78 27.23 -21.44
CA ILE A 41 -5.92 27.81 -20.70
C ILE A 41 -6.54 28.97 -21.47
N VAL A 42 -5.73 29.92 -21.95
CA VAL A 42 -6.19 31.12 -22.67
C VAL A 42 -6.93 30.73 -23.95
N ASN A 43 -6.40 29.75 -24.68
CA ASN A 43 -6.99 29.30 -25.94
C ASN A 43 -8.07 28.23 -25.75
N GLY A 44 -8.34 27.78 -24.52
CA GLY A 44 -9.35 26.76 -24.23
C GLY A 44 -9.08 25.44 -24.95
N ILE A 45 -7.82 24.97 -24.99
CA ILE A 45 -7.43 23.75 -25.71
C ILE A 45 -7.80 22.52 -24.88
N GLU A 46 -9.09 22.15 -24.90
CA GLU A 46 -9.67 21.13 -24.01
C GLU A 46 -8.97 19.76 -24.08
N LYS A 47 -8.51 19.35 -25.27
CA LYS A 47 -7.74 18.11 -25.47
C LYS A 47 -6.46 18.05 -24.62
N LYS A 48 -5.92 19.21 -24.25
CA LYS A 48 -4.69 19.34 -23.46
C LYS A 48 -4.96 19.58 -21.97
N TYR A 49 -6.20 19.73 -21.53
CA TYR A 49 -6.51 19.88 -20.10
C TYR A 49 -5.96 18.79 -19.18
N PRO A 50 -5.83 17.50 -19.58
CA PRO A 50 -5.20 16.49 -18.72
C PRO A 50 -3.78 16.84 -18.25
N VAL A 51 -2.96 17.46 -19.11
CA VAL A 51 -1.57 17.81 -18.75
C VAL A 51 -1.48 18.94 -17.72
N LEU A 52 -2.50 19.83 -17.67
CA LEU A 52 -2.61 20.84 -16.62
C LEU A 52 -2.87 20.19 -15.26
N LEU A 53 -3.67 19.13 -15.28
CA LEU A 53 -4.04 18.40 -14.09
C LEU A 53 -2.94 17.45 -13.62
N GLU A 54 -2.06 16.93 -14.48
CA GLU A 54 -0.93 16.07 -14.05
C GLU A 54 0.01 16.76 -13.05
N SER A 55 0.14 18.09 -13.10
CA SER A 55 0.98 18.87 -12.18
C SER A 55 0.39 19.04 -10.77
N ILE A 56 -0.93 18.86 -10.60
CA ILE A 56 -1.68 19.13 -9.35
C ILE A 56 -2.47 17.90 -8.86
N SER A 57 -2.79 17.00 -9.79
CA SER A 57 -3.28 15.67 -9.49
C SER A 57 -2.13 14.91 -8.88
N PHE A 58 -2.35 14.25 -7.75
CA PHE A 58 -1.59 13.04 -7.46
C PHE A 58 -1.61 12.22 -8.75
N GLY A 59 -0.43 11.91 -9.31
CA GLY A 59 -0.28 11.17 -10.57
C GLY A 59 -0.79 9.72 -10.51
N GLY A 60 -1.54 9.38 -9.46
CA GLY A 60 -2.18 8.10 -9.20
C GLY A 60 -3.31 8.27 -8.16
N ALA A 61 -3.88 7.15 -7.71
CA ALA A 61 -4.74 7.17 -6.52
C ALA A 61 -3.87 7.54 -5.32
N GLY A 62 -4.12 8.70 -4.69
CA GLY A 62 -3.47 9.06 -3.42
C GLY A 62 -3.69 7.98 -2.35
N VAL A 63 -2.98 8.04 -1.22
CA VAL A 63 -3.14 7.03 -0.17
C VAL A 63 -4.58 7.07 0.39
N PRO A 64 -5.38 6.01 0.27
CA PRO A 64 -6.74 6.00 0.80
C PRO A 64 -6.77 6.14 2.32
N ILE A 65 -7.86 6.72 2.86
CA ILE A 65 -8.06 6.84 4.32
C ILE A 65 -7.95 5.46 4.98
N LYS A 66 -8.60 4.44 4.39
CA LYS A 66 -8.57 3.08 4.92
C LYS A 66 -7.15 2.51 5.03
N VAL A 67 -6.29 2.77 4.04
CA VAL A 67 -4.88 2.37 4.09
C VAL A 67 -4.16 3.07 5.24
N SER A 68 -4.46 4.34 5.47
CA SER A 68 -3.86 5.12 6.56
C SER A 68 -4.25 4.55 7.93
N GLU A 69 -5.54 4.26 8.12
CA GLU A 69 -6.08 3.61 9.32
C GLU A 69 -5.46 2.22 9.56
N ASP A 70 -5.32 1.42 8.50
CA ASP A 70 -4.73 0.08 8.59
C ASP A 70 -3.24 0.14 8.96
N VAL A 71 -2.47 1.07 8.38
CA VAL A 71 -1.06 1.29 8.76
C VAL A 71 -0.95 1.70 10.24
N GLU A 72 -1.78 2.65 10.69
CA GLU A 72 -1.78 3.10 12.09
C GLU A 72 -2.07 1.94 13.05
N LEU A 73 -3.07 1.11 12.72
CA LEU A 73 -3.42 -0.05 13.51
C LEU A 73 -2.30 -1.09 13.54
N ILE A 74 -1.65 -1.38 12.41
CA ILE A 74 -0.51 -2.31 12.36
C ILE A 74 0.62 -1.82 13.28
N LEU A 75 0.97 -0.53 13.20
CA LEU A 75 2.01 0.06 14.05
C LEU A 75 1.62 0.02 15.54
N GLU A 76 0.35 0.26 15.86
CA GLU A 76 -0.19 0.13 17.21
C GLU A 76 -0.04 -1.29 17.74
N ILE A 77 -0.40 -2.30 16.95
CA ILE A 77 -0.30 -3.72 17.31
C ILE A 77 1.14 -4.06 17.67
N PHE A 78 2.11 -3.72 16.82
CA PHE A 78 3.53 -3.98 17.13
C PHE A 78 3.99 -3.21 18.38
N CYS A 79 3.58 -1.96 18.56
CA CYS A 79 3.89 -1.20 19.77
C CYS A 79 3.33 -1.88 21.03
N LYS A 80 2.11 -2.41 20.97
CA LYS A 80 1.44 -3.09 22.08
C LYS A 80 2.07 -4.45 22.38
N ILE A 81 2.40 -5.24 21.36
CA ILE A 81 3.12 -6.50 21.50
C ILE A 81 4.47 -6.24 22.19
N GLN A 82 5.29 -5.34 21.64
CA GLN A 82 6.61 -5.04 22.19
C GLN A 82 6.55 -4.47 23.60
N GLY A 83 5.55 -3.62 23.89
CA GLY A 83 5.31 -3.08 25.22
C GLY A 83 4.88 -4.14 26.23
N SER A 84 4.07 -5.10 25.80
CA SER A 84 3.54 -6.18 26.66
C SER A 84 4.58 -7.25 26.93
N ILE A 85 5.38 -7.64 25.93
CA ILE A 85 6.49 -8.61 26.09
C ILE A 85 7.47 -8.14 27.17
N ARG A 86 7.79 -6.84 27.23
CA ARG A 86 8.71 -6.30 28.25
C ARG A 86 8.23 -6.47 29.70
N LYS A 87 6.95 -6.80 29.91
CA LYS A 87 6.34 -7.03 31.22
C LYS A 87 6.26 -8.52 31.59
N LEU A 88 6.58 -9.43 30.66
CA LEU A 88 6.58 -10.88 30.89
C LEU A 88 7.90 -11.35 31.49
N ASP A 89 7.92 -12.57 32.02
CA ASP A 89 9.13 -13.20 32.54
C ASP A 89 10.19 -13.41 31.44
N ASP A 90 11.47 -13.31 31.81
CA ASP A 90 12.59 -13.39 30.86
C ASP A 90 12.61 -14.69 30.04
N GLU A 91 12.16 -15.80 30.63
CA GLU A 91 12.04 -17.07 29.93
C GLU A 91 11.01 -17.00 28.80
N ILE A 92 9.80 -16.51 29.11
CA ILE A 92 8.71 -16.33 28.15
C ILE A 92 9.10 -15.32 27.07
N GLN A 93 9.76 -14.21 27.46
CA GLN A 93 10.25 -13.23 26.51
C GLN A 93 11.21 -13.83 25.47
N ARG A 94 12.15 -14.67 25.91
CA ARG A 94 13.12 -15.32 25.02
C ARG A 94 12.43 -16.32 24.09
N ASP A 95 11.47 -17.07 24.62
CA ASP A 95 10.68 -18.02 23.84
C ASP A 95 9.91 -17.31 22.71
N ILE A 96 9.13 -16.29 23.06
CA ILE A 96 8.35 -15.51 22.08
C ILE A 96 9.28 -14.87 21.03
N LYS A 97 10.38 -14.23 21.44
CA LYS A 97 11.36 -13.61 20.52
C LYS A 97 11.98 -14.62 19.55
N LYS A 98 12.14 -15.87 20.00
CA LYS A 98 12.70 -16.94 19.20
C LYS A 98 11.68 -17.46 18.20
N GLU A 99 10.44 -17.66 18.62
CA GLU A 99 9.43 -18.35 17.81
C GLU A 99 8.54 -17.43 16.96
N TYR A 100 8.41 -16.14 17.28
CA TYR A 100 7.43 -15.26 16.65
C TYR A 100 8.04 -13.97 16.10
N HIS A 101 7.39 -13.41 15.09
CA HIS A 101 7.69 -12.08 14.57
C HIS A 101 7.07 -10.99 15.43
N ILE A 102 7.92 -10.33 16.22
CA ILE A 102 7.49 -9.27 17.15
C ILE A 102 8.00 -7.88 16.77
N TYR A 103 8.76 -7.79 15.68
CA TYR A 103 9.32 -6.54 15.16
C TYR A 103 8.69 -6.23 13.81
N PHE A 104 8.44 -4.94 13.59
CA PHE A 104 7.88 -4.46 12.33
C PHE A 104 9.00 -4.24 11.32
N ASP A 105 8.86 -4.80 10.11
CA ASP A 105 9.89 -4.70 9.07
C ASP A 105 9.55 -3.73 7.95
N GLY A 106 8.32 -3.22 7.90
CA GLY A 106 7.88 -2.30 6.86
C GLY A 106 6.95 -2.95 5.84
N PHE A 107 6.82 -2.27 4.72
CA PHE A 107 6.02 -2.66 3.56
C PHE A 107 6.91 -2.68 2.32
N ASP A 108 6.58 -3.51 1.33
CA ASP A 108 7.33 -3.58 0.08
C ASP A 108 6.94 -2.45 -0.88
N ALA A 109 7.88 -1.52 -1.10
CA ALA A 109 7.70 -0.41 -2.03
C ALA A 109 7.58 -0.85 -3.50
N GLY A 110 8.09 -2.03 -3.85
CA GLY A 110 8.03 -2.61 -5.19
C GLY A 110 6.72 -3.35 -5.49
N ASN A 111 5.91 -3.64 -4.47
CA ASN A 111 4.63 -4.30 -4.61
C ASN A 111 3.50 -3.27 -4.79
N ASN A 112 2.76 -3.36 -5.89
CA ASN A 112 1.69 -2.40 -6.21
C ASN A 112 0.58 -2.32 -5.14
N ILE A 113 0.31 -3.42 -4.43
CA ILE A 113 -0.71 -3.47 -3.36
C ILE A 113 -0.17 -2.81 -2.08
N GLU A 114 1.11 -3.00 -1.77
CA GLU A 114 1.73 -2.47 -0.55
C GLU A 114 2.28 -1.04 -0.72
N GLN A 115 2.47 -0.56 -1.95
CA GLN A 115 3.02 0.77 -2.24
C GLN A 115 2.29 1.92 -1.50
N PRO A 116 0.94 1.94 -1.40
CA PRO A 116 0.25 2.97 -0.63
C PRO A 116 0.53 2.89 0.89
N TYR A 117 0.67 1.68 1.42
CA TYR A 117 1.01 1.44 2.84
C TYR A 117 2.44 1.90 3.14
N TYR A 118 3.39 1.54 2.26
CA TYR A 118 4.77 2.01 2.31
C TYR A 118 4.83 3.55 2.31
N THR A 119 4.09 4.18 1.38
CA THR A 119 4.08 5.64 1.22
C THR A 119 3.64 6.36 2.50
N TYR A 120 2.57 5.88 3.14
CA TYR A 120 2.09 6.49 4.39
C TYR A 120 2.99 6.19 5.58
N TYR A 121 3.51 4.97 5.70
CA TYR A 121 4.48 4.64 6.73
C TYR A 121 5.75 5.52 6.65
N GLU A 122 6.30 5.74 5.45
CA GLU A 122 7.45 6.62 5.26
C GLU A 122 7.13 8.08 5.60
N PHE A 123 5.90 8.54 5.35
CA PHE A 123 5.44 9.85 5.82
C PHE A 123 5.50 9.95 7.35
N LEU A 124 4.89 8.99 8.06
CA LEU A 124 4.91 8.96 9.54
C LEU A 124 6.34 8.90 10.09
N ASN A 125 7.20 8.06 9.50
CA ASN A 125 8.60 7.94 9.88
C ASN A 125 9.40 9.23 9.66
N LYS A 126 9.22 9.87 8.50
CA LYS A 126 9.91 11.12 8.15
C LYS A 126 9.57 12.26 9.10
N TYR A 127 8.29 12.41 9.45
CA TYR A 127 7.81 13.51 10.28
C TYR A 127 7.73 13.16 11.77
N LYS A 128 8.07 11.91 12.15
CA LYS A 128 7.99 11.39 13.52
C LYS A 128 6.58 11.57 14.11
N GLU A 129 5.57 11.34 13.28
CA GLU A 129 4.18 11.39 13.70
C GLU A 129 3.78 10.07 14.35
N GLY A 130 3.32 10.15 15.60
CA GLY A 130 2.91 8.98 16.38
C GLY A 130 4.08 8.17 16.95
N LYS A 131 3.73 7.08 17.62
CA LYS A 131 4.68 6.15 18.20
C LYS A 131 4.96 5.03 17.20
N LEU A 132 6.21 4.90 16.79
CA LEU A 132 6.64 3.82 15.90
C LEU A 132 7.20 2.65 16.70
N PRO A 133 6.91 1.40 16.29
CA PRO A 133 7.49 0.22 16.91
C PRO A 133 8.99 0.17 16.65
N GLN A 134 9.69 -0.64 17.44
CA GLN A 134 11.07 -0.98 17.12
C GLN A 134 11.11 -1.75 15.80
N LYS A 135 11.91 -1.25 14.85
CA LYS A 135 12.10 -1.87 13.54
C LYS A 135 12.91 -3.16 13.68
N GLY A 136 12.53 -4.18 12.91
CA GLY A 136 13.32 -5.40 12.77
C GLY A 136 14.48 -5.21 11.78
N ASN A 137 15.04 -6.32 11.31
CA ASN A 137 16.18 -6.33 10.38
C ASN A 137 15.75 -6.35 8.91
N GLY A 138 14.45 -6.37 8.61
CA GLY A 138 13.94 -6.45 7.24
C GLY A 138 13.96 -7.86 6.64
N GLU A 139 14.18 -8.90 7.44
CA GLU A 139 14.29 -10.29 6.98
C GLU A 139 13.13 -11.17 7.45
N SER A 140 12.06 -10.61 8.03
CA SER A 140 10.93 -11.41 8.53
C SER A 140 10.13 -12.10 7.43
N GLY A 141 10.14 -11.58 6.20
CA GLY A 141 9.28 -12.07 5.11
C GLY A 141 7.79 -11.79 5.33
N LEU A 142 7.43 -10.94 6.32
CA LEU A 142 6.05 -10.53 6.51
C LEU A 142 5.58 -9.66 5.34
N THR A 143 4.32 -9.84 4.99
CA THR A 143 3.63 -9.13 3.90
C THR A 143 2.34 -8.52 4.45
N LEU A 144 1.67 -7.69 3.66
CA LEU A 144 0.38 -7.13 4.01
C LEU A 144 -0.65 -8.21 4.37
N HIS A 145 -0.58 -9.38 3.75
CA HIS A 145 -1.44 -10.51 4.12
C HIS A 145 -1.25 -10.91 5.58
N HIS A 146 0.00 -11.06 6.02
CA HIS A 146 0.34 -11.38 7.39
C HIS A 146 -0.11 -10.29 8.35
N TYR A 147 0.10 -9.02 8.00
CA TYR A 147 -0.39 -7.91 8.82
C TYR A 147 -1.92 -7.90 8.95
N ASN A 148 -2.65 -8.23 7.87
CA ASN A 148 -4.10 -8.40 7.93
C ASN A 148 -4.53 -9.54 8.87
N GLN A 149 -3.79 -10.66 8.89
CA GLN A 149 -4.03 -11.74 9.85
C GLN A 149 -3.82 -11.25 11.29
N MET A 150 -2.73 -10.52 11.55
CA MET A 150 -2.44 -9.94 12.87
C MET A 150 -3.55 -8.97 13.31
N MET A 151 -4.00 -8.08 12.43
CA MET A 151 -5.11 -7.15 12.71
C MET A 151 -6.40 -7.89 13.05
N ASN A 152 -6.75 -8.92 12.28
CA ASN A 152 -7.94 -9.72 12.52
C ASN A 152 -7.88 -10.49 13.85
N SER A 153 -6.71 -11.04 14.21
CA SER A 153 -6.52 -11.68 15.51
C SER A 153 -6.61 -10.66 16.65
N TYR A 154 -5.96 -9.51 16.50
CA TYR A 154 -5.99 -8.45 17.50
C TYR A 154 -7.40 -7.93 17.78
N MET A 155 -8.20 -7.71 16.74
CA MET A 155 -9.59 -7.24 16.87
C MET A 155 -10.49 -8.21 17.64
N LYS A 156 -10.18 -9.51 17.67
CA LYS A 156 -10.93 -10.51 18.44
C LYS A 156 -10.68 -10.42 19.94
N HIS A 157 -9.52 -9.89 20.35
CA HIS A 157 -9.15 -9.81 21.76
C HIS A 157 -9.68 -8.55 22.46
N GLY A 158 -10.28 -7.61 21.72
CA GLY A 158 -10.77 -6.35 22.27
C GLY A 158 -9.64 -5.38 22.62
N SER A 159 -10.00 -4.15 22.97
CA SER A 159 -9.07 -3.06 23.28
C SER A 159 -8.43 -3.20 24.68
N ASP A 160 -7.91 -4.38 25.01
CA ASP A 160 -7.20 -4.59 26.26
C ASP A 160 -5.93 -3.73 26.29
N GLU A 161 -5.67 -3.10 27.43
CA GLU A 161 -4.51 -2.19 27.59
C GLU A 161 -3.17 -2.95 27.58
N THR A 162 -3.18 -4.24 27.95
CA THR A 162 -2.02 -5.11 27.98
C THR A 162 -2.34 -6.50 27.43
N LEU A 163 -1.44 -7.02 26.60
CA LEU A 163 -1.55 -8.37 26.04
C LEU A 163 -0.82 -9.36 26.96
N ASP A 164 -1.50 -10.41 27.39
CA ASP A 164 -0.89 -11.57 28.04
C ASP A 164 -0.16 -12.44 27.01
N GLU A 165 0.55 -13.47 27.50
CA GLU A 165 1.30 -14.41 26.66
C GLU A 165 0.42 -15.06 25.58
N ASP A 166 -0.76 -15.57 25.97
CA ASP A 166 -1.65 -16.27 25.06
C ASP A 166 -2.13 -15.37 23.93
N LYS A 167 -2.47 -14.11 24.25
CA LYS A 167 -2.84 -13.10 23.25
C LYS A 167 -1.67 -12.72 22.33
N ILE A 168 -0.46 -12.62 22.86
CA ILE A 168 0.71 -12.33 22.01
C ILE A 168 0.92 -13.47 21.01
N ARG A 169 0.84 -14.72 21.47
CA ARG A 169 1.00 -15.91 20.62
C ARG A 169 -0.12 -16.07 19.59
N SER A 170 -1.34 -15.63 19.89
CA SER A 170 -2.46 -15.69 18.94
C SER A 170 -2.43 -14.57 17.89
N ILE A 171 -1.85 -13.41 18.23
CA ILE A 171 -1.74 -12.27 17.32
C ILE A 171 -0.53 -12.40 16.40
N CYS A 172 0.63 -12.79 16.93
CA CYS A 172 1.88 -12.79 16.17
C CYS A 172 1.96 -13.96 15.18
N ILE A 173 2.62 -13.72 14.04
CA ILE A 173 2.94 -14.78 13.09
C ILE A 173 4.17 -15.55 13.58
N ARG A 174 4.09 -16.89 13.54
CA ARG A 174 5.19 -17.76 13.92
C ARG A 174 6.27 -17.75 12.83
N LYS A 175 7.53 -17.77 13.25
CA LYS A 175 8.66 -17.87 12.33
C LYS A 175 8.64 -19.22 11.61
N GLY A 176 8.76 -19.19 10.29
CA GLY A 176 8.63 -20.34 9.40
C GLY A 176 7.23 -20.56 8.81
N GLU A 177 6.21 -19.83 9.26
CA GLU A 177 4.84 -19.91 8.72
C GLU A 177 4.55 -18.82 7.65
N GLU A 178 5.52 -17.97 7.34
CA GLU A 178 5.37 -16.83 6.41
C GLU A 178 5.29 -17.28 4.94
N ALA A 179 5.86 -18.44 4.63
CA ALA A 179 5.86 -19.00 3.28
C ALA A 179 4.51 -19.64 2.87
N GLY A 180 3.61 -19.89 3.83
CA GLY A 180 2.41 -20.71 3.64
C GLY A 180 1.29 -20.10 2.79
N VAL A 181 1.40 -18.84 2.35
CA VAL A 181 0.27 -18.11 1.73
C VAL A 181 0.64 -17.38 0.43
N SER A 182 1.65 -17.86 -0.30
CA SER A 182 2.16 -17.16 -1.49
C SER A 182 1.36 -17.33 -2.79
N GLU A 183 0.20 -18.01 -2.83
CA GLU A 183 -0.46 -18.32 -4.12
C GLU A 183 -1.97 -18.04 -4.24
N ALA A 184 -2.66 -17.62 -3.19
CA ALA A 184 -4.09 -17.36 -3.29
C ALA A 184 -4.41 -16.02 -2.65
N ILE A 185 -4.48 -14.97 -3.47
CA ILE A 185 -5.49 -13.90 -3.43
C ILE A 185 -5.15 -12.95 -4.61
N LEU A 186 -5.68 -13.27 -5.79
CA LEU A 186 -6.03 -12.26 -6.79
C LEU A 186 -7.42 -11.76 -6.36
N VAL A 187 -7.51 -10.66 -5.60
CA VAL A 187 -8.79 -9.95 -5.48
C VAL A 187 -8.92 -9.06 -6.70
N ASP A 188 -9.74 -9.49 -7.64
CA ASP A 188 -10.23 -8.64 -8.71
C ASP A 188 -11.23 -7.65 -8.11
N PHE A 189 -10.87 -6.37 -8.06
CA PHE A 189 -11.80 -5.30 -7.72
C PHE A 189 -12.56 -4.90 -8.99
N THR A 190 -13.46 -5.76 -9.46
CA THR A 190 -14.51 -5.36 -10.39
C THR A 190 -15.80 -5.06 -9.64
N ASP A 191 -16.33 -3.87 -9.92
CA ASP A 191 -17.59 -3.23 -9.51
C ASP A 191 -18.77 -4.16 -9.13
N PRO A 192 -19.70 -3.71 -8.26
CA PRO A 192 -20.82 -4.51 -7.77
C PRO A 192 -21.91 -4.54 -8.84
N GLY A 193 -21.87 -5.51 -9.74
CA GLY A 193 -22.84 -5.52 -10.83
C GLY A 193 -22.85 -6.73 -11.75
N THR A 194 -22.53 -7.94 -11.32
CA THR A 194 -22.95 -9.14 -12.08
C THR A 194 -22.88 -10.41 -11.24
N SER A 195 -24.02 -11.06 -11.04
CA SER A 195 -24.16 -12.33 -10.35
C SER A 195 -24.05 -13.49 -11.33
N LEU A 196 -22.95 -14.24 -11.30
CA LEU A 196 -22.86 -15.60 -11.84
C LEU A 196 -22.03 -16.50 -10.91
N PRO A 197 -22.42 -17.78 -10.69
CA PRO A 197 -21.79 -18.66 -9.73
C PRO A 197 -20.46 -19.24 -10.25
N LEU A 198 -19.47 -19.27 -9.37
CA LEU A 198 -18.13 -19.86 -9.59
C LEU A 198 -18.23 -21.35 -9.94
N GLN A 199 -17.69 -21.76 -11.09
CA GLN A 199 -17.40 -23.17 -11.39
C GLN A 199 -15.94 -23.47 -11.09
N LEU A 200 -15.70 -24.44 -10.20
CA LEU A 200 -14.41 -25.06 -9.96
C LEU A 200 -13.97 -25.82 -11.23
N VAL A 201 -12.92 -25.36 -11.91
CA VAL A 201 -12.22 -26.17 -12.92
C VAL A 201 -10.99 -26.78 -12.25
N LYS A 202 -11.00 -28.12 -12.10
CA LYS A 202 -9.82 -28.91 -11.78
C LYS A 202 -8.96 -29.01 -13.05
N GLU A 203 -7.73 -28.54 -13.02
CA GLU A 203 -6.77 -28.81 -14.10
C GLU A 203 -6.12 -30.17 -13.87
N ASP A 204 -6.47 -31.14 -14.73
CA ASP A 204 -5.75 -32.41 -14.88
C ASP A 204 -4.50 -32.20 -15.74
N LYS A 205 -3.32 -32.44 -15.16
CA LYS A 205 -2.05 -32.49 -15.87
C LYS A 205 -2.02 -33.70 -16.82
N THR A 206 -1.96 -33.45 -18.12
CA THR A 206 -1.60 -34.50 -19.10
C THR A 206 -0.46 -33.98 -19.98
N TYR A 207 0.69 -34.64 -19.90
CA TYR A 207 1.89 -34.36 -20.69
C TYR A 207 1.68 -34.77 -22.14
N HIS A 208 1.87 -33.84 -23.09
CA HIS A 208 2.02 -34.17 -24.51
C HIS A 208 3.50 -34.39 -24.83
N LEU A 209 3.86 -35.64 -25.17
CA LEU A 209 5.10 -36.01 -25.84
C LEU A 209 4.93 -35.79 -27.35
N GLU A 210 5.81 -34.99 -27.96
CA GLU A 210 5.87 -34.84 -29.41
C GLU A 210 6.43 -36.12 -30.09
N PRO A 211 5.88 -36.54 -31.24
CA PRO A 211 6.45 -37.64 -32.01
C PRO A 211 7.57 -37.15 -32.96
N LYS A 212 8.70 -37.88 -32.93
CA LYS A 212 9.80 -37.81 -33.88
C LYS A 212 9.31 -37.98 -35.32
N GLN A 213 9.71 -37.08 -36.22
CA GLN A 213 9.69 -37.32 -37.66
C GLN A 213 10.70 -38.42 -38.01
N ALA A 214 10.25 -39.42 -38.75
CA ALA A 214 11.10 -40.44 -39.36
C ALA A 214 11.28 -40.07 -40.84
N ASP A 215 12.54 -39.99 -41.26
CA ASP A 215 12.96 -39.96 -42.65
C ASP A 215 12.56 -41.25 -43.34
N THR A 216 12.01 -41.18 -44.56
CA THR A 216 12.38 -42.13 -45.64
C THR A 216 11.93 -41.62 -47.01
N GLU A 217 12.94 -41.49 -47.86
CA GLU A 217 13.03 -41.69 -49.32
C GLU A 217 12.08 -40.95 -50.30
#